data_AF-A0A1V9YBK7-F1
#
_entry.id   AF-A0A1V9YBK7-F1
#
_cell.length_a   1.000
_cell.length_b   1.000
_cell.length_c   1.000
_cell.angle_alpha   90.00
_cell.angle_beta   90.00
_cell.angle_gamma   90.00
#
_symmetry.space_group_name_H-M   'P 1'
#
loop_
_entity.id
_entity.type
_entity.pdbx_description
1 polymer ?
#
loop_
_entity_poly.entity_id
_entity_poly.type
_entity_poly.pdbx_seq_one_letter_code
_entity_poly.pdbx_strand_id
1 'polypeptide(L)'
;MPTPAPRRPPTPVTNTNEWFFTLSSGKKNVQCRAMATGMPFKRQPIPQEVHVTQVPKLSAFKTFMHLDNKLECPHWIYEMIPFTSADAVAYEDYKTYLLRGRELPVAGMALDIKGYKIIILPP
;
A
#
# COMPACT_ATOMS: atom_id res chain seq x y z
N MET A 1 -43.10 -29.15 -16.93
CA MET A 1 -41.63 -29.30 -16.80
C MET A 1 -41.08 -28.01 -16.20
N PRO A 2 -40.31 -28.03 -15.10
CA PRO A 2 -39.69 -26.83 -14.58
C PRO A 2 -38.38 -26.52 -15.31
N THR A 3 -38.27 -25.29 -15.79
CA THR A 3 -37.11 -24.72 -16.48
C THR A 3 -35.91 -24.62 -15.52
N PRO A 4 -34.67 -25.00 -15.91
CA PRO A 4 -33.51 -24.83 -15.05
C PRO A 4 -33.18 -23.34 -14.90
N ALA A 5 -33.02 -22.89 -13.65
CA ALA A 5 -32.60 -21.53 -13.33
C ALA A 5 -31.19 -21.25 -13.89
N PRO A 6 -30.92 -20.04 -14.39
CA PRO A 6 -29.61 -19.68 -14.92
C PRO A 6 -28.56 -19.74 -13.80
N ARG A 7 -27.53 -20.58 -13.99
CA ARG A 7 -26.35 -20.60 -13.11
C ARG A 7 -25.66 -19.24 -13.23
N ARG A 8 -25.64 -18.47 -12.13
CA ARG A 8 -24.83 -17.25 -12.05
C ARG A 8 -23.37 -17.65 -12.28
N PRO A 9 -22.60 -16.90 -13.09
CA PRO A 9 -21.16 -17.14 -13.19
C PRO A 9 -20.54 -17.02 -11.79
N PRO A 10 -19.51 -17.83 -11.48
CA PRO A 10 -18.82 -17.72 -10.19
C PRO A 10 -18.30 -16.29 -10.08
N THR A 11 -18.79 -15.55 -9.08
CA THR A 11 -18.21 -14.26 -8.71
C THR A 11 -16.74 -14.52 -8.43
N PRO A 12 -15.78 -13.78 -9.03
CA PRO A 12 -14.39 -13.91 -8.66
C PRO A 12 -14.30 -13.73 -7.14
N VAL A 13 -13.80 -14.74 -6.44
CA VAL A 13 -13.49 -14.62 -5.02
C VAL A 13 -12.25 -13.73 -4.96
N THR A 14 -12.46 -12.42 -5.01
CA THR A 14 -11.39 -11.45 -4.84
C THR A 14 -10.90 -11.61 -3.41
N ASN A 15 -9.68 -12.13 -3.25
CA ASN A 15 -9.07 -12.31 -1.94
C ASN A 15 -8.96 -10.93 -1.27
N THR A 16 -9.79 -10.67 -0.26
CA THR A 16 -9.86 -9.37 0.42
C THR A 16 -8.57 -9.02 1.18
N ASN A 17 -7.66 -9.98 1.34
CA ASN A 17 -6.37 -9.79 1.99
C ASN A 17 -5.29 -9.32 1.02
N GLU A 18 -5.53 -9.46 -0.30
CA GLU A 18 -4.61 -9.05 -1.35
C GLU A 18 -5.00 -7.68 -1.90
N TRP A 19 -4.00 -6.82 -2.00
CA TRP A 19 -4.13 -5.51 -2.59
C TRP A 19 -3.07 -5.35 -3.68
N PHE A 20 -3.52 -5.10 -4.90
CA PHE A 20 -2.66 -4.83 -6.06
C PHE A 20 -2.68 -3.34 -6.36
N PHE A 21 -1.50 -2.74 -6.50
CA PHE A 21 -1.38 -1.32 -6.84
C PHE A 21 -0.09 -1.01 -7.58
N THR A 22 -0.11 0.11 -8.30
CA THR A 22 1.08 0.74 -8.86
C THR A 22 1.57 1.79 -7.88
N LEU A 23 2.80 1.64 -7.40
CA LEU A 23 3.47 2.66 -6.60
C LEU A 23 4.26 3.57 -7.52
N SER A 24 4.00 4.87 -7.45
CA SER A 24 4.73 5.89 -8.19
C SER A 24 5.52 6.79 -7.24
N SER A 25 6.76 7.10 -7.63
CA SER A 25 7.60 8.08 -6.94
C SER A 25 8.40 8.87 -7.97
N GLY A 26 7.94 10.10 -8.23
CA GLY A 26 8.48 10.93 -9.31
C GLY A 26 8.26 10.28 -10.67
N LYS A 27 9.35 9.89 -11.35
CA LYS A 27 9.31 9.21 -12.66
C LYS A 27 9.38 7.69 -12.58
N LYS A 28 9.57 7.13 -11.38
CA LYS A 28 9.70 5.68 -11.17
C LYS A 28 8.32 5.11 -10.81
N ASN A 29 7.98 3.98 -11.43
CA ASN A 29 6.77 3.22 -11.14
C ASN A 29 7.16 1.77 -10.86
N VAL A 30 6.46 1.14 -9.93
CA VAL A 30 6.63 -0.29 -9.61
C VAL A 30 5.27 -0.91 -9.33
N GLN A 31 4.99 -2.08 -9.90
CA GLN A 31 3.78 -2.82 -9.56
C GLN A 31 4.03 -3.65 -8.31
N CYS A 32 3.12 -3.53 -7.34
CA CYS A 32 3.23 -4.17 -6.05
C CYS A 32 1.99 -5.01 -5.75
N ARG A 33 2.23 -6.11 -5.02
CA ARG A 33 1.21 -6.84 -4.30
C ARG A 33 1.44 -6.63 -2.79
N ALA A 34 0.38 -6.31 -2.09
CA ALA A 34 0.35 -6.11 -0.65
C ALA A 34 -0.56 -7.17 0.01
N MET A 35 -0.06 -7.80 1.06
CA MET A 35 -0.77 -8.81 1.85
C MET A 35 -1.11 -8.25 3.22
N ALA A 36 -2.38 -8.24 3.61
CA ALA A 36 -2.77 -7.82 4.95
C ALA A 36 -2.15 -8.76 6.01
N THR A 37 -1.48 -8.20 7.02
CA THR A 37 -0.88 -8.98 8.12
C THR A 37 -1.88 -9.30 9.23
N GLY A 38 -3.05 -8.65 9.21
CA GLY A 38 -4.13 -8.83 10.17
C GLY A 38 -5.49 -8.64 9.50
N MET A 39 -6.43 -8.00 10.20
CA MET A 39 -7.73 -7.67 9.61
C MET A 39 -7.53 -6.74 8.40
N PRO A 40 -8.05 -7.07 7.21
CA PRO A 40 -7.89 -6.24 6.03
C PRO A 40 -8.66 -4.93 6.17
N PHE A 41 -8.19 -3.89 5.49
CA PHE A 41 -8.86 -2.62 5.39
C PHE A 41 -10.22 -2.78 4.71
N LYS A 42 -11.28 -2.35 5.39
CA LYS A 42 -12.68 -2.60 4.96
C LYS A 42 -13.27 -1.48 4.10
N ARG A 43 -12.64 -0.30 4.05
CA ARG A 43 -13.19 0.81 3.25
C ARG A 43 -12.79 0.61 1.79
N GLN A 44 -13.78 0.58 0.92
CA GLN A 44 -13.59 0.55 -0.52
C GLN A 44 -13.94 1.91 -1.13
N PRO A 45 -13.32 2.28 -2.27
CA PRO A 45 -12.29 1.52 -2.98
C PRO A 45 -10.90 1.64 -2.32
N ILE A 46 -10.12 0.57 -2.39
CA ILE A 46 -8.67 0.61 -2.13
C ILE A 46 -8.00 1.13 -3.41
N PRO A 47 -7.06 2.08 -3.34
CA PRO A 47 -6.47 2.69 -4.52
C PRO A 47 -5.68 1.69 -5.35
N GLN A 48 -5.82 1.78 -6.67
CA GLN A 48 -5.02 1.01 -7.62
C GLN A 48 -3.69 1.72 -7.94
N GLU A 49 -3.58 2.99 -7.61
CA GLU A 49 -2.37 3.80 -7.79
C GLU A 49 -2.07 4.54 -6.49
N VAL A 50 -0.81 4.49 -6.07
CA VAL A 50 -0.31 5.15 -4.86
C VAL A 50 0.79 6.10 -5.26
N HIS A 51 0.49 7.40 -5.19
CA HIS A 51 1.43 8.44 -5.58
C HIS A 51 2.15 8.99 -4.34
N VAL A 52 3.45 8.68 -4.23
CA VAL A 52 4.27 9.14 -3.11
C VAL A 52 4.56 10.63 -3.28
N THR A 53 3.87 11.44 -2.48
CA THR A 53 3.93 12.91 -2.52
C THR A 53 4.86 13.49 -1.46
N GLN A 54 5.11 12.76 -0.37
CA GLN A 54 5.98 13.19 0.71
C GLN A 54 6.94 12.08 1.15
N VAL A 55 8.08 12.48 1.70
CA VAL A 55 9.14 11.57 2.19
C VAL A 55 9.58 11.94 3.62
N PRO A 56 8.74 11.71 4.64
CA PRO A 56 9.09 12.05 6.02
C PRO A 56 10.24 11.19 6.55
N LYS A 57 11.09 11.79 7.38
CA LYS A 57 12.20 11.09 8.06
C LYS A 57 11.65 10.06 9.04
N LEU A 58 12.24 8.86 9.08
CA LEU A 58 11.84 7.82 10.04
C LEU A 58 12.01 8.27 11.50
N SER A 59 12.92 9.21 11.78
CA SER A 59 13.04 9.82 13.11
C SER A 59 11.76 10.54 13.57
N ALA A 60 10.89 10.95 12.65
CA ALA A 60 9.60 11.58 12.93
C ALA A 60 8.42 10.57 12.94
N PHE A 61 8.71 9.26 13.07
CA PHE A 61 7.72 8.17 13.01
C PHE A 61 6.49 8.41 13.86
N LYS A 62 6.66 8.75 15.15
CA LYS A 62 5.53 8.96 16.06
C LYS A 62 4.59 10.08 15.59
N THR A 63 5.16 11.14 15.02
CA THR A 63 4.42 12.28 14.48
C THR A 63 3.63 11.89 13.25
N PHE A 64 4.27 11.32 12.23
CA PHE A 64 3.57 11.00 10.98
C PHE A 64 2.70 9.74 11.09
N MET A 65 2.84 8.92 12.14
CA MET A 65 1.91 7.84 12.45
C MET A 65 0.75 8.27 13.36
N HIS A 66 0.78 9.52 13.85
CA HIS A 66 -0.17 10.06 14.83
C HIS A 66 -0.23 9.24 16.13
N LEU A 67 0.90 8.69 16.58
CA LEU A 67 0.95 7.87 17.80
C LEU A 67 0.88 8.71 19.08
N ASP A 68 1.33 9.96 19.02
CA ASP A 68 1.31 10.86 20.17
C ASP A 68 -0.03 11.64 20.30
N ASN A 69 -0.92 11.52 19.32
CA ASN A 69 -2.22 12.19 19.35
C ASN A 69 -3.25 11.38 20.16
N LYS A 70 -4.07 12.08 20.95
CA LYS A 70 -5.13 11.48 21.80
C LYS A 70 -6.32 10.91 21.02
N LEU A 71 -6.38 11.12 19.71
CA LEU A 71 -7.43 10.60 18.84
C LEU A 71 -7.00 9.26 18.27
N GLU A 72 -7.82 8.22 18.45
CA GLU A 72 -7.56 6.90 17.89
C GLU A 72 -7.46 6.99 16.35
N CYS A 73 -6.26 6.71 15.83
CA CYS A 73 -5.99 6.60 14.40
C CYS A 73 -5.67 5.14 14.09
N PRO A 74 -6.64 4.32 13.66
CA PRO A 74 -6.40 2.91 13.37
C PRO A 74 -5.40 2.72 12.22
N HIS A 75 -4.52 1.73 12.35
CA HIS A 75 -3.53 1.36 11.35
C HIS A 75 -3.83 -0.03 10.78
N TRP A 76 -3.77 -0.14 9.46
CA TRP A 76 -3.85 -1.42 8.75
C TRP A 76 -2.51 -1.69 8.10
N ILE A 77 -1.90 -2.80 8.47
CA ILE A 77 -0.53 -3.15 8.06
C ILE A 77 -0.60 -4.17 6.93
N TYR A 78 0.17 -3.89 5.88
CA TYR A 78 0.31 -4.77 4.73
C TYR A 78 1.79 -5.02 4.47
N GLU A 79 2.13 -6.27 4.19
CA GLU A 79 3.43 -6.66 3.66
C GLU A 79 3.45 -6.46 2.16
N MET A 80 4.35 -5.60 1.68
CA MET A 80 4.49 -5.25 0.27
C MET A 80 5.59 -6.09 -0.38
N ILE A 81 5.31 -6.63 -1.56
CA ILE A 81 6.26 -7.35 -2.41
C ILE A 81 6.10 -6.90 -3.87
N PRO A 82 7.16 -7.01 -4.70
CA PRO A 82 7.02 -6.76 -6.14
C PRO A 82 6.03 -7.73 -6.76
N PHE A 83 5.24 -7.26 -7.74
CA PHE A 83 4.24 -8.08 -8.41
C PHE A 83 4.88 -9.11 -9.34
N THR A 84 5.91 -8.70 -10.09
CA THR A 84 6.67 -9.59 -10.99
C THR A 84 8.17 -9.54 -10.71
N SER A 85 8.93 -10.47 -11.29
CA SER A 85 10.39 -10.42 -11.26
C SER A 85 10.97 -9.18 -11.96
N ALA A 86 10.27 -8.62 -12.95
CA ALA A 86 10.68 -7.39 -13.61
C ALA A 86 10.53 -6.18 -12.67
N ASP A 87 9.48 -6.18 -11.83
CA ASP A 87 9.25 -5.14 -10.81
C ASP A 87 10.25 -5.21 -9.66
N ALA A 88 10.89 -6.37 -9.42
CA ALA A 88 11.80 -6.57 -8.30
C ALA A 88 12.99 -5.60 -8.29
N VAL A 89 13.52 -5.26 -9.47
CA VAL A 89 14.62 -4.29 -9.59
C VAL A 89 14.15 -2.89 -9.18
N ALA A 90 13.02 -2.43 -9.73
CA ALA A 90 12.45 -1.12 -9.39
C ALA A 90 12.03 -1.04 -7.91
N TYR A 91 11.55 -2.15 -7.35
CA TYR A 91 11.22 -2.29 -5.94
C TYR A 91 12.44 -2.14 -5.03
N GLU A 92 13.52 -2.87 -5.31
CA GLU A 92 14.76 -2.77 -4.52
C GLU A 92 15.44 -1.42 -4.68
N ASP A 93 15.38 -0.81 -5.86
CA ASP A 93 15.79 0.58 -6.09
C ASP A 93 15.04 1.56 -5.18
N TYR A 94 13.71 1.41 -5.11
CA TYR A 94 12.85 2.27 -4.31
C TYR A 94 13.11 2.07 -2.81
N LYS A 95 13.22 0.82 -2.36
CA LYS A 95 13.60 0.47 -0.98
C LYS A 95 14.98 1.02 -0.61
N THR A 96 15.96 0.90 -1.51
CA THR A 96 17.30 1.45 -1.32
C THR A 96 17.26 2.97 -1.22
N TYR A 97 16.46 3.62 -2.05
CA TYR A 97 16.27 5.07 -1.98
C TYR A 97 15.70 5.51 -0.62
N LEU A 98 14.71 4.80 -0.07
CA LEU A 98 14.13 5.12 1.24
C LEU A 98 15.14 4.94 2.38
N LEU A 99 15.99 3.92 2.32
CA LEU A 99 16.95 3.60 3.39
C LEU A 99 18.25 4.41 3.31
N ARG A 100 18.76 4.64 2.10
CA ARG A 100 20.13 5.12 1.85
C ARG A 100 20.22 6.23 0.80
N GLY A 101 19.13 6.56 0.12
CA GLY A 101 19.12 7.62 -0.91
C GLY A 101 19.11 9.05 -0.35
N ARG A 102 19.09 9.20 0.98
CA ARG A 102 19.04 10.47 1.72
C ARG A 102 20.01 10.41 2.89
N GLU A 103 20.30 11.57 3.48
CA GLU A 103 21.13 11.69 4.68
C GLU A 103 20.59 10.86 5.85
N LEU A 104 19.27 10.74 5.97
CA LEU A 104 18.58 9.92 6.96
C LEU A 104 17.55 9.03 6.28
N PRO A 105 17.27 7.83 6.83
CA PRO A 105 16.18 6.98 6.35
C PRO A 105 14.83 7.69 6.37
N VAL A 106 14.03 7.47 5.33
CA VAL A 106 12.71 8.09 5.12
C VAL A 106 11.65 7.03 4.85
N ALA A 107 10.39 7.38 5.11
CA ALA A 107 9.23 6.65 4.59
C ALA A 107 8.72 7.29 3.30
N GLY A 108 7.97 6.55 2.49
CA GLY A 108 7.12 7.14 1.46
C GLY A 108 5.74 7.45 2.04
N MET A 109 5.12 8.57 1.65
CA MET A 109 3.76 8.90 2.09
C MET A 109 2.92 9.44 0.93
N ALA A 110 1.72 8.89 0.79
CA ALA A 110 0.69 9.31 -0.15
C ALA A 110 -0.51 9.88 0.61
N LEU A 111 -0.92 11.11 0.23
CA LEU A 111 -1.97 11.90 0.89
C LEU A 111 -3.12 12.27 -0.06
N ASP A 112 -3.03 11.81 -1.32
CA ASP A 112 -4.00 12.02 -2.39
C ASP A 112 -5.30 11.20 -2.22
N ILE A 113 -5.31 10.28 -1.26
CA ILE A 113 -6.45 9.40 -1.01
C ILE A 113 -7.38 10.01 0.04
N LYS A 114 -8.67 10.09 -0.30
CA LYS A 114 -9.66 10.70 0.59
C LYS A 114 -9.91 9.84 1.82
N GLY A 115 -9.64 10.39 3.01
CA GLY A 115 -10.05 9.83 4.30
C GLY A 115 -9.05 8.88 4.95
N TYR A 116 -7.89 8.64 4.34
CA TYR A 116 -6.74 7.96 4.95
C TYR A 116 -5.46 8.29 4.18
N LYS A 117 -4.31 8.04 4.80
CA LYS A 117 -3.00 8.15 4.16
C LYS A 117 -2.40 6.76 4.00
N ILE A 118 -1.56 6.61 2.98
CA ILE A 118 -0.76 5.41 2.79
C ILE A 118 0.69 5.75 3.10
N ILE A 119 1.31 4.92 3.92
CA ILE A 119 2.68 5.08 4.35
C ILE A 119 3.44 3.82 3.94
N ILE A 120 4.51 4.01 3.18
CA ILE A 120 5.41 2.96 2.73
C ILE A 120 6.63 3.00 3.64
N LEU A 121 6.71 2.04 4.55
CA LEU A 121 7.83 1.90 5.47
C LEU A 121 8.88 0.96 4.87
N PRO A 122 10.15 1.37 4.77
CA PRO A 122 11.22 0.43 4.51
C PRO A 122 11.43 -0.48 5.74
N PRO A 123 12.08 -1.65 5.56
CA PRO A 123 12.39 -2.56 6.67
C PRO A 123 13.37 -1.97 7.68
#